data_AF-A0A811V2G3-F1
#
_entry.id   AF-A0A811V2G3-F1
#
_cell.length_a   1.000
_cell.length_b   1.000
_cell.length_c   1.000
_cell.angle_alpha   90.00
_cell.angle_beta   90.00
_cell.angle_gamma   90.00
#
_symmetry.space_group_name_H-M   'P 1'
#
loop_
_entity.id
_entity.type
_entity.pdbx_description
1 polymer ?
#
loop_
_entity_poly.entity_id
_entity_poly.type
_entity_poly.pdbx_seq_one_letter_code
_entity_poly.pdbx_strand_id
1 'polypeptide(L)'
;MDKSFVEPPLFDLNASFLDSSPRIPLVFLLSPGSDPMASLFMYAKQRNMYDKTKTISLGQGQGPRAEKLIMEANRYGHWVVLQNCHVAVSWMGELERICNDTSLAESAHPDYRLWCTSYPSMYSPYRCYRIR
;
A
#
# COMPACT_ATOMS: atom_id res chain seq x y z
N MET A 1 11.37 -18.94 -35.73
CA MET A 1 10.31 -18.07 -35.21
C MET A 1 10.52 -17.96 -33.71
N ASP A 2 11.18 -16.88 -33.32
CA ASP A 2 11.60 -16.58 -31.97
C ASP A 2 10.37 -16.24 -31.12
N LYS A 3 10.07 -17.07 -30.13
CA LYS A 3 9.07 -16.75 -29.09
C LYS A 3 9.86 -16.18 -27.93
N SER A 4 10.21 -14.90 -28.02
CA SER A 4 10.64 -14.12 -26.87
C SER A 4 9.46 -14.02 -25.90
N PHE A 5 9.30 -15.03 -25.05
CA PHE A 5 8.55 -14.91 -23.81
C PHE A 5 9.30 -13.89 -22.98
N VAL A 6 8.85 -12.64 -23.02
CA VAL A 6 9.29 -11.62 -22.08
C VAL A 6 8.67 -12.01 -20.75
N GLU A 7 9.39 -12.79 -19.94
CA GLU A 7 9.04 -12.94 -18.53
C GLU A 7 8.87 -11.52 -17.97
N PRO A 8 7.73 -11.20 -17.33
CA PRO A 8 7.59 -9.91 -16.69
C PRO A 8 8.77 -9.75 -15.72
N PRO A 9 9.44 -8.59 -15.70
CA PRO A 9 10.60 -8.38 -14.84
C PRO A 9 10.25 -8.73 -13.41
N LEU A 10 11.18 -9.37 -12.70
CA LEU A 10 11.04 -9.66 -11.27
C LEU A 10 10.64 -8.36 -10.56
N PHE A 11 9.56 -8.43 -9.80
CA PHE A 11 9.02 -7.29 -9.08
C PHE A 11 10.10 -6.63 -8.19
N ASP A 12 10.49 -5.39 -8.52
CA ASP A 12 11.49 -4.63 -7.77
C ASP A 12 10.80 -3.69 -6.77
N LEU A 13 10.70 -4.19 -5.53
CA LEU A 13 10.18 -3.47 -4.39
C LEU A 13 11.01 -2.24 -4.03
N ASN A 14 12.32 -2.27 -4.26
CA ASN A 14 13.21 -1.17 -3.97
C ASN A 14 12.99 -0.01 -4.94
N ALA A 15 12.97 -0.28 -6.24
CA ALA A 15 12.67 0.71 -7.26
C ALA A 15 11.28 1.34 -7.02
N SER A 16 10.27 0.51 -6.78
CA SER A 16 8.89 0.98 -6.51
C SER A 16 8.81 1.88 -5.28
N PHE A 17 9.60 1.58 -4.24
CA PHE A 17 9.68 2.41 -3.04
C PHE A 17 10.43 3.73 -3.29
N LEU A 18 11.48 3.73 -4.10
CA LEU A 18 12.24 4.93 -4.42
C LEU A 18 11.41 5.92 -5.25
N ASP A 19 10.56 5.41 -6.14
CA ASP A 19 9.60 6.21 -6.91
C ASP A 19 8.34 6.57 -6.11
N SER A 20 8.21 6.04 -4.89
CA SER A 20 7.09 6.34 -4.00
C SER A 20 7.29 7.62 -3.19
N SER A 21 6.19 8.18 -2.70
CA SER A 21 6.22 9.27 -1.73
C SER A 21 5.28 8.98 -0.56
N PRO A 22 5.46 9.64 0.60
CA PRO A 22 4.50 9.62 1.70
C PRO A 22 3.07 10.03 1.29
N ARG A 23 2.91 10.70 0.14
CA ARG A 23 1.65 11.23 -0.38
C ARG A 23 0.91 10.26 -1.27
N ILE A 24 1.58 9.23 -1.79
CA ILE A 24 1.03 8.33 -2.79
C ILE A 24 1.11 6.90 -2.26
N PRO A 25 -0.03 6.23 -2.03
CA PRO A 25 -0.02 4.86 -1.57
C PRO A 25 0.49 3.91 -2.66
N LEU A 26 1.20 2.87 -2.22
CA LEU A 26 1.71 1.80 -3.04
C LEU A 26 0.74 0.62 -3.02
N VAL A 27 0.28 0.17 -4.20
CA VAL A 27 -0.75 -0.88 -4.30
C VAL A 27 -0.17 -2.16 -4.87
N PHE A 28 -0.22 -3.23 -4.10
CA PHE A 28 0.02 -4.59 -4.54
C PHE A 28 -1.25 -5.25 -5.06
N LEU A 29 -1.21 -5.68 -6.31
CA LEU A 29 -2.24 -6.55 -6.87
C LEU A 29 -1.94 -8.00 -6.52
N LEU A 30 -2.83 -8.61 -5.75
CA LEU A 30 -2.74 -10.01 -5.37
C LEU A 30 -3.09 -10.90 -6.57
N SER A 31 -2.31 -11.96 -6.76
CA SER A 31 -2.60 -13.03 -7.70
C SER A 31 -2.65 -14.37 -6.95
N PRO A 32 -3.46 -15.34 -7.42
CA PRO A 32 -3.52 -16.66 -6.80
C PRO A 32 -2.11 -17.28 -6.69
N GLY A 33 -1.69 -17.64 -5.47
CA GLY A 33 -0.39 -18.27 -5.21
C GLY A 33 0.79 -17.33 -5.01
N SER A 34 0.61 -16.00 -5.09
CA SER A 34 1.66 -15.02 -4.82
C SER A 34 1.21 -14.05 -3.73
N ASP A 35 1.90 -14.07 -2.59
CA ASP A 35 1.68 -13.12 -1.49
C ASP A 35 2.88 -12.16 -1.37
N PRO A 36 2.72 -10.88 -1.75
CA PRO A 36 3.81 -9.89 -1.67
C PRO A 36 4.12 -9.46 -0.23
N MET A 37 3.32 -9.86 0.77
CA MET A 37 3.52 -9.48 2.17
C MET A 37 4.87 -9.96 2.72
N ALA A 38 5.31 -11.18 2.37
CA ALA A 38 6.59 -11.71 2.82
C ALA A 38 7.76 -10.84 2.33
N SER A 39 7.75 -10.48 1.04
CA SER A 39 8.73 -9.58 0.43
C SER A 39 8.70 -8.19 1.06
N LEU A 40 7.51 -7.65 1.33
CA LEU A 40 7.33 -6.37 2.01
C LEU A 40 7.95 -6.37 3.42
N PHE A 41 7.71 -7.43 4.20
CA PHE A 41 8.28 -7.54 5.55
C PHE A 41 9.79 -7.71 5.55
N MET A 42 10.33 -8.51 4.62
CA MET A 42 11.79 -8.61 4.45
C MET A 42 12.40 -7.26 4.12
N TYR A 43 11.74 -6.48 3.27
CA TYR A 43 12.19 -5.14 2.90
C TYR A 43 12.05 -4.13 4.04
N ALA A 44 10.95 -4.18 4.80
CA ALA A 44 10.79 -3.38 6.02
C ALA A 44 11.92 -3.69 7.01
N LYS A 45 12.32 -4.96 7.15
CA LYS A 45 13.45 -5.36 7.99
C LYS A 45 14.78 -4.75 7.50
N GLN A 46 15.04 -4.78 6.20
CA GLN A 46 16.24 -4.16 5.61
C GLN A 46 16.29 -2.63 5.84
N ARG A 47 15.14 -1.98 6.02
CA ARG A 47 15.03 -0.53 6.29
C ARG A 47 14.82 -0.18 7.76
N ASN A 48 14.98 -1.12 8.71
CA ASN A 48 14.69 -0.91 10.14
C ASN A 48 13.25 -0.42 10.42
N MET A 49 12.32 -0.80 9.55
CA MET A 49 10.90 -0.46 9.61
C MET A 49 10.01 -1.62 10.05
N TYR A 50 10.56 -2.82 10.25
CA TYR A 50 9.78 -4.02 10.60
C TYR A 50 8.88 -3.79 11.83
N ASP A 51 9.45 -3.32 12.96
CA ASP A 51 8.69 -3.05 14.19
C ASP A 51 7.75 -1.84 14.09
N LYS A 52 8.07 -0.94 13.14
CA LYS A 52 7.32 0.27 12.79
C LYS A 52 6.32 0.04 11.64
N THR A 53 6.14 -1.20 11.19
CA THR A 53 5.15 -1.55 10.18
C THR A 53 3.93 -2.13 10.89
N LYS A 54 2.76 -1.56 10.62
CA LYS A 54 1.48 -2.03 11.16
C LYS A 54 0.59 -2.49 10.03
N THR A 55 -0.10 -3.60 10.24
CA THR A 55 -1.00 -4.20 9.24
C THR A 55 -2.42 -4.21 9.74
N ILE A 56 -3.38 -3.96 8.84
CA ILE A 56 -4.80 -4.09 9.13
C ILE A 56 -5.52 -4.68 7.92
N SER A 57 -6.27 -5.77 8.15
CA SER A 57 -7.15 -6.33 7.12
C SER A 57 -8.46 -5.53 7.07
N LEU A 58 -8.76 -4.96 5.91
CA LEU A 58 -9.98 -4.21 5.69
C LEU A 58 -11.15 -5.19 5.51
N GLY A 59 -12.16 -4.98 6.36
CA GLY A 59 -13.42 -5.70 6.36
C GLY A 59 -14.50 -4.80 6.96
N GLN A 60 -15.69 -5.35 7.18
CA GLN A 60 -16.80 -4.58 7.75
C GLN A 60 -16.38 -3.95 9.10
N GLY A 61 -16.56 -2.63 9.22
CA GLY A 61 -16.30 -1.89 10.45
C GLY A 61 -14.84 -1.54 10.75
N GLN A 62 -13.88 -1.90 9.89
CA GLN A 62 -12.44 -1.62 10.15
C GLN A 62 -11.96 -0.24 9.68
N GLY A 63 -12.75 0.45 8.86
CA GLY A 63 -12.39 1.77 8.30
C GLY A 63 -11.91 2.78 9.34
N PRO A 64 -12.68 3.06 10.42
CA PRO A 64 -12.26 4.03 11.44
C PRO A 64 -10.96 3.64 12.17
N ARG A 65 -10.65 2.34 12.27
CA ARG A 65 -9.39 1.87 12.87
C ARG A 65 -8.23 2.05 11.89
N ALA A 66 -8.45 1.79 10.60
CA ALA A 66 -7.47 2.01 9.55
C ALA A 66 -7.10 3.50 9.45
N GLU A 67 -8.09 4.39 9.50
CA GLU A 67 -7.89 5.84 9.49
C GLU A 67 -6.99 6.32 10.64
N LYS A 68 -7.29 5.91 11.88
CA LYS A 68 -6.45 6.25 13.05
C LYS A 68 -5.01 5.78 12.89
N LEU A 69 -4.85 4.55 12.40
CA LEU A 69 -3.53 3.95 12.17
C LEU A 69 -2.74 4.71 11.09
N ILE A 70 -3.42 5.18 10.03
CA ILE A 70 -2.85 6.05 9.00
C ILE A 70 -2.39 7.38 9.60
N MET A 71 -3.24 8.05 10.39
CA MET A 71 -2.91 9.34 11.01
C MET A 71 -1.71 9.23 11.96
N GLU A 72 -1.68 8.20 12.81
CA GLU A 72 -0.55 7.95 13.70
C GLU A 72 0.73 7.66 12.92
N ALA A 73 0.64 6.82 11.89
CA ALA A 73 1.81 6.47 11.09
C ALA A 73 2.35 7.65 10.28
N ASN A 74 1.47 8.47 9.73
CA ASN A 74 1.83 9.71 9.04
C ASN A 74 2.63 10.64 9.97
N ARG A 75 2.23 10.75 11.24
CA ARG A 75 2.92 11.57 12.25
C ARG A 75 4.26 10.98 12.70
N TYR A 76 4.33 9.67 12.94
CA TYR A 76 5.52 9.02 13.52
C TYR A 76 6.48 8.40 12.50
N GLY A 77 6.17 8.47 11.20
CA GLY A 77 7.00 7.87 10.16
C GLY A 77 6.91 6.36 10.11
N HIS A 78 5.77 5.79 10.48
CA HIS A 78 5.54 4.35 10.44
C HIS A 78 5.02 3.90 9.07
N TRP A 79 5.03 2.60 8.82
CA TRP A 79 4.40 2.04 7.64
C TRP A 79 3.06 1.42 8.00
N VAL A 80 2.10 1.58 7.10
CA VAL A 80 0.78 0.97 7.21
C VAL A 80 0.55 0.06 6.03
N VAL A 81 0.11 -1.17 6.29
CA VAL A 81 -0.36 -2.09 5.27
C VAL A 81 -1.85 -2.33 5.43
N LEU A 82 -2.63 -1.77 4.52
CA LEU A 82 -4.06 -2.04 4.36
C LEU A 82 -4.20 -3.31 3.52
N GLN A 83 -4.70 -4.39 4.11
CA GLN A 83 -4.89 -5.64 3.39
C GLN A 83 -6.32 -5.76 2.89
N ASN A 84 -6.52 -6.45 1.78
CA ASN A 84 -7.83 -6.81 1.23
C ASN A 84 -8.72 -5.61 0.91
N CYS A 85 -8.18 -4.52 0.35
CA CYS A 85 -8.95 -3.30 0.14
C CYS A 85 -10.17 -3.48 -0.78
N HIS A 86 -10.15 -4.46 -1.70
CA HIS A 86 -11.32 -4.88 -2.49
C HIS A 86 -12.56 -5.28 -1.67
N VAL A 87 -12.39 -5.69 -0.40
CA VAL A 87 -13.49 -6.08 0.48
C VAL A 87 -14.21 -4.87 1.08
N ALA A 88 -13.51 -3.75 1.29
CA ALA A 88 -14.03 -2.57 1.99
C ALA A 88 -14.46 -1.45 1.03
N VAL A 89 -15.22 -1.81 -0.02
CA VAL A 89 -15.67 -0.88 -1.08
C VAL A 89 -16.31 0.39 -0.52
N SER A 90 -17.14 0.28 0.51
CA SER A 90 -17.83 1.43 1.14
C SER A 90 -16.90 2.42 1.84
N TRP A 91 -15.71 2.00 2.25
CA TRP A 91 -14.72 2.86 2.91
C TRP A 91 -13.70 3.43 1.92
N MET A 92 -13.70 2.99 0.66
CA MET A 92 -12.66 3.40 -0.28
C MET A 92 -12.69 4.88 -0.63
N GLY A 93 -13.88 5.50 -0.66
CA GLY A 93 -14.00 6.95 -0.85
C GLY A 93 -13.37 7.74 0.31
N GLU A 94 -13.40 7.20 1.52
CA GLU A 94 -12.76 7.82 2.68
C GLU A 94 -11.23 7.68 2.61
N LEU A 95 -10.73 6.52 2.19
CA LEU A 95 -9.30 6.35 1.93
C LEU A 95 -8.80 7.33 0.85
N GLU A 96 -9.57 7.51 -0.22
CA GLU A 96 -9.26 8.48 -1.28
C GLU A 96 -9.24 9.91 -0.73
N ARG A 97 -10.22 10.28 0.12
CA ARG A 97 -10.25 11.58 0.81
C ARG A 97 -8.98 11.80 1.63
N ILE A 98 -8.56 10.80 2.41
CA ILE A 98 -7.34 10.85 3.23
C ILE A 98 -6.09 11.01 2.36
N CYS A 99 -5.99 10.26 1.26
CA CYS A 99 -4.82 10.34 0.37
C CYS A 99 -4.73 11.67 -0.38
N ASN A 100 -5.88 12.29 -0.69
CA ASN A 100 -5.96 13.59 -1.37
C ASN A 100 -5.92 14.79 -0.42
N ASP A 101 -5.83 14.58 0.90
CA ASP A 101 -5.72 15.66 1.88
C ASP A 101 -4.31 16.26 1.83
N THR A 102 -4.19 17.43 1.22
CA THR A 102 -2.92 18.16 1.07
C THR A 102 -2.28 18.48 2.42
N SER A 103 -3.07 18.74 3.47
CA SER A 103 -2.52 19.06 4.79
C SER A 103 -1.82 17.86 5.44
N LEU A 104 -2.38 16.66 5.28
CA LEU A 104 -1.75 15.40 5.69
C LEU A 104 -0.51 15.09 4.85
N ALA A 105 -0.52 15.44 3.58
CA ALA A 105 0.60 15.23 2.66
C ALA A 105 1.79 16.18 2.91
N GLU A 106 1.53 17.42 3.33
CA GLU A 106 2.54 18.43 3.66
C GLU A 106 3.18 18.19 5.02
N SER A 107 2.40 17.69 5.99
CA SER A 107 2.88 17.37 7.34
C SER A 107 3.38 15.93 7.50
N ALA A 108 3.30 15.12 6.44
CA ALA A 108 3.71 13.72 6.46
C ALA A 108 5.18 13.55 6.82
N HIS A 109 5.46 12.63 7.74
CA HIS A 109 6.82 12.23 8.04
C HIS A 109 7.50 11.62 6.79
N PRO A 110 8.77 11.95 6.47
CA PRO A 110 9.44 11.48 5.25
C PRO A 110 9.51 9.95 5.10
N ASP A 111 9.59 9.22 6.22
CA ASP A 111 9.60 7.75 6.25
C ASP A 111 8.22 7.10 6.14
N TYR A 112 7.13 7.86 6.32
CA TYR A 112 5.77 7.31 6.26
C TYR A 112 5.50 6.68 4.90
N ARG A 113 4.93 5.48 4.89
CA ARG A 113 4.43 4.84 3.67
C ARG A 113 3.12 4.13 3.94
N LEU A 114 2.23 4.22 2.95
CA LEU A 114 0.98 3.49 2.89
C LEU A 114 1.05 2.43 1.81
N TRP A 115 0.84 1.18 2.20
CA TRP A 115 0.81 0.02 1.34
C TRP A 115 -0.61 -0.54 1.33
N CYS A 116 -1.10 -0.91 0.16
CA CYS A 116 -2.42 -1.49 -0.02
C CYS A 116 -2.29 -2.84 -0.72
N THR A 117 -3.04 -3.86 -0.29
CA THR A 117 -3.17 -5.11 -1.03
C THR A 117 -4.60 -5.30 -1.50
N SER A 118 -4.77 -5.71 -2.75
CA SER A 118 -6.10 -5.93 -3.33
C SER A 118 -6.07 -6.97 -4.43
N TYR A 119 -7.09 -7.80 -4.54
CA TYR A 119 -7.35 -8.50 -5.80
C TYR A 119 -7.82 -7.49 -6.86
N PRO A 120 -7.57 -7.77 -8.16
CA PRO A 120 -8.18 -7.01 -9.25
C PRO A 120 -9.71 -7.04 -9.10
N SER A 121 -10.34 -5.86 -9.08
CA SER A 121 -11.80 -5.75 -9.03
C SER A 121 -12.27 -4.68 -10.02
N MET A 122 -13.49 -4.84 -10.56
CA MET A 122 -14.10 -3.86 -11.48
C MET A 122 -14.41 -2.51 -10.80
N TYR A 123 -14.47 -2.48 -9.47
CA TYR A 123 -14.85 -1.31 -8.66
C TYR A 123 -13.66 -0.76 -7.87
N SER A 124 -12.49 -0.71 -8.49
CA SER A 124 -11.29 -0.18 -7.83
C SER A 124 -11.13 1.30 -8.20
N PRO A 125 -11.45 2.26 -7.30
CA PRO A 125 -11.31 3.69 -7.58
C PRO A 125 -9.84 4.17 -7.59
N TYR A 126 -8.86 3.28 -7.45
CA TYR A 126 -7.46 3.67 -7.35
C TYR A 126 -6.94 4.25 -8.66
N ARG A 127 -6.87 5.57 -8.72
CA ARG A 127 -5.94 6.30 -9.60
C ARG A 127 -4.49 6.25 -9.06
N CYS A 128 -4.14 5.18 -8.35
CA CYS A 128 -2.83 5.00 -7.73
C CYS A 128 -2.01 4.03 -8.56
N TYR A 129 -0.75 4.42 -8.80
CA TYR A 129 0.23 3.72 -9.60
C TYR A 129 0.23 2.22 -9.29
N ARG A 130 -0.16 1.45 -10.29
CA ARG A 130 -0.25 0.00 -10.23
C ARG A 130 1.15 -0.56 -10.14
N ILE A 131 1.54 -1.04 -8.97
CA ILE A 131 2.76 -1.81 -8.83
C ILE A 131 2.42 -3.22 -9.31
N ARG A 132 2.96 -3.60 -10.47
CA ARG A 132 2.89 -4.98 -10.96
C ARG A 132 3.92 -5.82 -10.24
#